data_AF-A0A2G9MIZ4-F1
#
_entry.id   AF-A0A2G9MIZ4-F1
#
_cell.length_a   1.000
_cell.length_b   1.000
_cell.length_c   1.000
_cell.angle_alpha   90.00
_cell.angle_beta   90.00
_cell.angle_gamma   90.00
#
_symmetry.space_group_name_H-M   'P 1'
#
loop_
_entity.id
_entity.type
_entity.pdbx_description
1 polymer ?
#
loop_
_entity_poly.entity_id
_entity_poly.type
_entity_poly.pdbx_seq_one_letter_code
_entity_poly.pdbx_strand_id
1 'polypeptide(L)'
;MVKNDNTKICAALSYWLIGIIWYFLDEKMRKDKFVKYHVKQGIVLLITSIIVVVVLNIISWILAFAGLGLFLLVVMNIISLAILVLVILGTINAAKGEMKELPAIGHYADKINM
;
A
#
# COMPACT_ATOMS: atom_id res chain seq x y z
N MET A 1 24.92 -2.47 -5.03
CA MET A 1 24.40 -2.80 -6.37
C MET A 1 23.70 -1.56 -6.90
N VAL A 2 24.12 -1.05 -8.07
CA VAL A 2 23.40 0.02 -8.77
C VAL A 2 22.00 -0.51 -9.11
N LYS A 3 20.95 0.21 -8.71
CA LYS A 3 19.57 -0.21 -8.96
C LYS A 3 19.25 -0.05 -10.44
N ASN A 4 18.95 -1.15 -11.11
CA ASN A 4 18.41 -1.18 -12.47
C ASN A 4 17.04 -0.47 -12.50
N ASP A 5 16.76 0.29 -13.54
CA ASP A 5 15.46 0.95 -13.77
C ASP A 5 14.27 -0.01 -13.60
N ASN A 6 14.36 -1.25 -14.08
CA ASN A 6 13.30 -2.25 -13.93
C ASN A 6 13.00 -2.58 -12.44
N THR A 7 14.01 -2.59 -11.57
CA THR A 7 13.80 -2.82 -10.13
C THR A 7 13.10 -1.64 -9.47
N LYS A 8 13.45 -0.41 -9.86
CA LYS A 8 12.77 0.80 -9.39
C LYS A 8 11.32 0.87 -9.87
N ILE A 9 11.08 0.54 -11.14
CA ILE A 9 9.72 0.51 -11.71
C ILE A 9 8.89 -0.56 -11.02
N CYS A 10 9.39 -1.80 -10.86
CA CYS A 10 8.66 -2.86 -10.17
C CYS A 10 8.34 -2.48 -8.71
N ALA A 11 9.31 -1.90 -7.99
CA ALA A 11 9.12 -1.43 -6.63
C ALA A 11 8.08 -0.31 -6.55
N ALA A 12 8.13 0.69 -7.43
CA ALA A 12 7.18 1.79 -7.46
C ALA A 12 5.75 1.31 -7.79
N LEU A 13 5.62 0.40 -8.76
CA LEU A 13 4.33 -0.19 -9.15
C LEU A 13 3.75 -1.12 -8.09
N SER A 14 4.53 -1.56 -7.09
CA SER A 14 4.01 -2.43 -6.03
C SER A 14 2.96 -1.75 -5.15
N TYR A 15 3.00 -0.42 -5.04
CA TYR A 15 1.96 0.38 -4.39
C TYR A 15 0.68 0.53 -5.21
N TRP A 16 0.70 0.08 -6.47
CA TRP A 16 -0.41 0.12 -7.43
C TRP A 16 -0.88 -1.27 -7.83
N LEU A 17 -0.60 -2.30 -7.01
CA LEU A 17 -0.89 -3.73 -7.24
C LEU A 17 -0.11 -4.37 -8.40
N ILE A 18 0.11 -3.66 -9.50
CA ILE A 18 0.78 -4.16 -10.71
C ILE A 18 2.18 -4.68 -10.40
N GLY A 19 2.95 -3.97 -9.57
CA GLY A 19 4.30 -4.38 -9.18
C GLY A 19 4.31 -5.59 -8.24
N ILE A 20 3.23 -5.85 -7.49
CA ILE A 20 3.09 -7.07 -6.68
C ILE A 20 2.91 -8.26 -7.62
N ILE A 21 2.04 -8.13 -8.63
CA ILE A 21 1.83 -9.19 -9.63
C ILE A 21 3.13 -9.47 -10.40
N TRP A 22 3.80 -8.42 -10.89
CA TRP A 22 5.08 -8.55 -11.58
C TRP A 22 6.13 -9.24 -10.69
N TYR A 23 6.23 -8.85 -9.42
CA TYR A 23 7.12 -9.50 -8.47
C TYR A 23 6.91 -11.02 -8.41
N PHE A 24 5.68 -11.52 -8.36
CA PHE A 24 5.46 -12.97 -8.29
C PHE A 24 5.72 -13.70 -9.61
N LEU A 25 5.60 -13.02 -10.75
CA LEU A 25 5.80 -13.61 -12.08
C LEU A 25 7.26 -13.61 -12.55
N ASP A 26 8.10 -12.71 -12.03
CA ASP A 26 9.50 -12.56 -12.45
C ASP A 26 10.47 -13.00 -11.34
N GLU A 27 11.20 -14.10 -11.58
CA GLU A 27 12.17 -14.63 -10.62
C GLU A 27 13.29 -13.63 -10.27
N LYS A 28 13.68 -12.76 -11.22
CA LYS A 28 14.69 -11.72 -10.96
C LYS A 28 14.17 -10.72 -9.94
N MET A 29 12.91 -10.33 -10.05
CA MET A 29 12.25 -9.43 -9.10
C MET A 29 12.12 -10.09 -7.73
N ARG A 30 11.83 -11.39 -7.67
CA ARG A 30 11.73 -12.15 -6.41
C ARG A 30 13.03 -12.18 -5.60
N LYS A 31 14.16 -12.29 -6.30
CA LYS A 31 15.50 -12.35 -5.69
C LYS A 31 16.02 -10.98 -5.28
N ASP A 32 15.47 -9.90 -5.83
CA ASP A 32 15.88 -8.54 -5.50
C ASP A 32 15.33 -8.10 -4.14
N LYS A 33 16.25 -7.78 -3.20
CA LYS A 33 15.90 -7.37 -1.84
C LYS A 33 15.15 -6.03 -1.80
N PHE A 34 15.45 -5.12 -2.71
CA PHE A 34 14.81 -3.81 -2.79
C PHE A 34 13.38 -3.92 -3.30
N VAL A 35 13.15 -4.70 -4.36
CA VAL A 35 11.79 -4.97 -4.85
C VAL A 35 10.98 -5.70 -3.78
N LYS A 36 11.55 -6.73 -3.16
CA LYS A 36 10.90 -7.46 -2.06
C LYS A 36 10.48 -6.54 -0.90
N TYR A 37 11.31 -5.55 -0.54
CA TYR A 37 10.97 -4.57 0.49
C TYR A 37 9.71 -3.76 0.14
N HIS A 38 9.67 -3.16 -1.04
CA HIS A 38 8.52 -2.36 -1.47
C HIS A 38 7.27 -3.21 -1.71
N VAL A 39 7.42 -4.44 -2.21
CA VAL A 39 6.30 -5.38 -2.36
C VAL A 39 5.68 -5.74 -1.02
N LYS A 40 6.47 -6.01 0.03
CA LYS A 40 5.94 -6.26 1.38
C LYS A 40 5.14 -5.05 1.88
N GLN A 41 5.66 -3.83 1.71
CA GLN A 41 4.91 -2.62 2.06
C GLN A 41 3.64 -2.42 1.23
N GLY A 42 3.69 -2.66 -0.07
CA GLY A 42 2.53 -2.62 -0.96
C GLY A 42 1.44 -3.60 -0.53
N ILE A 43 1.82 -4.82 -0.12
CA ILE A 43 0.89 -5.83 0.41
C ILE A 43 0.27 -5.37 1.74
N VAL A 44 1.07 -4.83 2.66
CA VAL A 44 0.54 -4.28 3.93
C VAL A 44 -0.45 -3.15 3.66
N LEU A 45 -0.11 -2.23 2.75
CA LEU A 45 -0.99 -1.12 2.37
C LEU A 45 -2.28 -1.62 1.73
N LEU A 46 -2.21 -2.65 0.87
CA LEU A 46 -3.38 -3.29 0.26
C LEU A 46 -4.28 -3.92 1.32
N ILE A 47 -3.73 -4.75 2.21
CA ILE A 47 -4.48 -5.40 3.29
C ILE A 47 -5.10 -4.35 4.22
N THR A 48 -4.34 -3.33 4.60
CA THR A 48 -4.85 -2.22 5.43
C THR A 48 -6.01 -1.51 4.75
N SER A 49 -5.89 -1.23 3.45
CA SER A 49 -6.94 -0.57 2.67
C SER A 49 -8.22 -1.41 2.63
N ILE A 50 -8.10 -2.73 2.45
CA ILE A 50 -9.25 -3.65 2.47
C ILE A 50 -9.91 -3.66 3.85
N ILE A 51 -9.14 -3.78 4.93
CA ILE A 51 -9.67 -3.76 6.31
C ILE A 51 -10.43 -2.46 6.56
N VAL A 52 -9.84 -1.32 6.20
CA VAL A 52 -10.47 0.00 6.36
C VAL A 52 -11.79 0.08 5.59
N VAL A 53 -11.83 -0.36 4.33
CA VAL A 53 -13.06 -0.35 3.52
C VAL A 53 -14.13 -1.25 4.15
N VAL A 54 -13.78 -2.45 4.61
CA VAL A 54 -14.73 -3.37 5.26
C VAL A 54 -15.29 -2.75 6.54
N VAL A 55 -14.43 -2.20 7.40
CA VAL A 55 -14.85 -1.54 8.66
C VAL A 55 -15.77 -0.36 8.39
N LEU A 56 -15.41 0.52 7.44
CA LEU A 56 -16.22 1.69 7.09
C LEU A 56 -17.58 1.29 6.52
N ASN A 57 -17.64 0.22 5.72
CA ASN A 57 -18.90 -0.31 5.23
C ASN A 57 -19.77 -0.82 6.39
N ILE A 58 -19.22 -1.64 7.30
CA ILE A 58 -19.97 -2.14 8.47
C ILE A 58 -20.52 -0.97 9.31
N ILE A 59 -19.70 0.04 9.58
CA ILE A 59 -20.12 1.25 10.31
C ILE A 59 -21.24 1.96 9.57
N SER A 60 -21.13 2.10 8.24
CA SER A 60 -22.15 2.76 7.42
C SER A 60 -23.48 2.00 7.43
N TRP A 61 -23.44 0.66 7.40
CA TRP A 61 -24.62 -0.19 7.54
C TRP A 61 -25.32 -0.01 8.89
N ILE A 62 -24.56 0.07 9.98
CA ILE A 62 -25.11 0.28 11.33
C ILE A 62 -25.73 1.66 11.47
N LEU A 63 -25.08 2.69 10.93
CA LEU A 63 -25.47 4.09 11.08
C LEU A 63 -26.45 4.58 10.00
N ALA A 64 -26.84 3.73 9.05
CA ALA A 64 -27.78 4.07 7.98
C ALA A 64 -29.12 4.62 8.50
N PHE A 65 -29.55 4.18 9.68
CA PHE A 65 -30.79 4.62 10.32
C PHE A 65 -30.68 5.95 11.11
N ALA A 66 -29.46 6.45 11.34
CA ALA A 66 -29.20 7.60 12.22
C ALA A 66 -29.12 8.95 11.48
N GLY A 67 -29.27 9.00 10.15
CA GLY A 67 -29.19 10.24 9.37
C GLY A 67 -27.78 10.85 9.26
N LEU A 68 -26.74 10.12 9.67
CA LEU A 68 -25.34 10.59 9.72
C LEU A 68 -24.56 10.39 8.40
N GLY A 69 -25.26 10.24 7.27
CA GLY A 69 -24.63 9.91 5.97
C GLY A 69 -23.58 10.92 5.52
N LEU A 70 -23.82 12.22 5.71
CA LEU A 70 -22.87 13.28 5.32
C LEU A 70 -21.58 13.23 6.13
N PHE A 71 -21.67 12.93 7.43
CA PHE A 71 -20.50 12.78 8.29
C PHE A 71 -19.62 11.61 7.84
N LEU A 72 -20.24 10.46 7.54
CA LEU A 72 -19.54 9.28 7.04
C LEU A 72 -18.85 9.56 5.70
N LEU A 73 -19.50 10.29 4.79
CA LEU A 73 -18.90 10.68 3.52
C LEU A 73 -17.59 11.48 3.72
N VAL A 74 -17.59 12.45 4.64
CA VAL A 74 -16.41 13.26 4.94
C VAL A 74 -15.29 12.38 5.51
N VAL A 75 -15.60 11.49 6.45
CA VAL A 75 -14.63 10.55 7.05
C VAL A 75 -14.02 9.63 5.98
N MET A 76 -14.84 9.07 5.09
CA MET A 76 -14.36 8.20 4.01
C MET A 76 -13.40 8.92 3.06
N ASN A 77 -13.68 10.19 2.72
CA ASN A 77 -12.81 10.99 1.85
C ASN A 77 -11.46 11.28 2.51
N ILE A 78 -11.45 11.63 3.81
CA ILE A 78 -10.21 11.88 4.56
C ILE A 78 -9.34 10.62 4.62
N ILE A 79 -9.95 9.47 4.91
CA ILE A 79 -9.23 8.20 4.99
C ILE A 79 -8.68 7.79 3.61
N SER A 80 -9.47 7.97 2.55
CA SER A 80 -9.03 7.70 1.18
C SER A 80 -7.83 8.58 0.78
N LEU A 81 -7.85 9.85 1.18
CA LEU A 81 -6.73 10.77 0.96
C LEU A 81 -5.49 10.33 1.75
N ALA A 82 -5.64 9.89 2.99
CA ALA A 82 -4.52 9.37 3.78
C ALA A 82 -3.88 8.13 3.14
N ILE A 83 -4.69 7.19 2.64
CA ILE A 83 -4.20 6.01 1.89
C ILE A 83 -3.47 6.46 0.62
N LEU A 84 -4.02 7.42 -0.13
CA LEU A 84 -3.38 7.95 -1.33
C LEU A 84 -2.03 8.59 -1.03
N VAL A 85 -1.91 9.33 0.08
CA VAL A 85 -0.62 9.88 0.54
C VAL A 85 0.40 8.76 0.80
N LEU A 86 0.00 7.66 1.44
CA LEU A 86 0.88 6.50 1.66
C LEU A 86 1.32 5.86 0.35
N VAL A 87 0.42 5.69 -0.62
CA VAL A 87 0.74 5.19 -1.97
C VAL A 87 1.80 6.07 -2.63
N ILE A 88 1.61 7.40 -2.60
CA ILE A 88 2.51 8.36 -3.22
C ILE A 88 3.88 8.36 -2.51
N LEU A 89 3.92 8.39 -1.18
CA LEU A 89 5.17 8.34 -0.42
C LEU A 89 5.97 7.08 -0.73
N GLY A 90 5.31 5.92 -0.75
CA GLY A 90 5.93 4.66 -1.12
C GLY A 90 6.50 4.67 -2.54
N THR A 91 5.70 5.17 -3.49
CA THR A 91 6.10 5.31 -4.89
C THR A 91 7.32 6.22 -5.05
N ILE A 92 7.35 7.37 -4.37
CA ILE A 92 8.48 8.31 -4.39
C ILE A 92 9.73 7.67 -3.79
N ASN A 93 9.61 6.99 -2.65
CA ASN A 93 10.74 6.31 -2.00
C ASN A 93 11.32 5.24 -2.93
N ALA A 94 10.46 4.45 -3.58
CA ALA A 94 10.87 3.46 -4.57
C ALA A 94 11.59 4.10 -5.78
N ALA A 95 11.05 5.17 -6.34
CA ALA A 95 11.65 5.89 -7.46
C ALA A 95 13.04 6.47 -7.11
N LYS A 96 13.20 6.97 -5.87
CA LYS A 96 14.49 7.43 -5.33
C LYS A 96 15.46 6.28 -5.00
N GLY A 97 14.98 5.04 -4.97
CA GLY A 97 15.77 3.91 -4.54
C GLY A 97 16.04 3.93 -3.03
N GLU A 98 15.08 4.35 -2.22
CA GLU A 98 15.16 4.39 -0.78
C GLU A 98 14.25 3.32 -0.15
N MET A 99 14.79 2.51 0.77
CA MET A 99 13.99 1.59 1.58
C MET A 99 13.51 2.30 2.84
N LYS A 100 12.57 3.23 2.66
CA LYS A 100 11.97 3.99 3.76
C LYS A 100 10.63 3.41 4.15
N GLU A 101 10.42 3.37 5.46
CA GLU A 101 9.20 2.85 6.05
C GLU A 101 8.01 3.79 5.79
N LEU A 102 6.86 3.24 5.39
CA LEU A 102 5.63 4.01 5.37
C LEU A 102 5.19 4.35 6.79
N PRO A 103 4.74 5.60 7.07
CA PRO A 103 4.29 5.96 8.40
C PRO A 103 3.07 5.12 8.82
N ALA A 104 2.98 4.86 10.13
CA ALA A 104 1.91 4.12 10.83
C ALA A 104 1.74 2.63 10.49
N ILE A 105 2.11 2.18 9.28
CA ILE A 105 1.85 0.80 8.83
C ILE A 105 3.08 0.06 8.32
N GLY A 106 4.17 0.74 8.00
CA GLY A 106 5.30 0.11 7.32
C GLY A 106 5.99 -0.98 8.13
N HIS A 107 5.98 -0.91 9.47
CA HIS A 107 6.58 -1.90 10.37
C HIS A 107 5.92 -3.27 10.30
N TYR A 108 4.68 -3.35 9.81
CA TYR A 108 4.03 -4.64 9.57
C TYR A 108 4.65 -5.39 8.38
N ALA A 109 5.37 -4.70 7.48
CA ALA A 109 6.01 -5.33 6.32
C ALA A 109 7.06 -6.37 6.75
N ASP A 110 7.76 -6.13 7.86
CA ASP A 110 8.78 -7.04 8.39
C ASP A 110 8.21 -8.37 8.88
N LYS A 111 6.89 -8.43 9.15
CA LYS A 111 6.20 -9.65 9.60
C LYS A 111 5.84 -10.59 8.45
N ILE A 112 5.94 -10.14 7.20
CA ILE A 112 5.60 -10.96 6.04
C ILE A 112 6.83 -11.81 5.64
N ASN A 113 6.71 -13.13 5.74
CA ASN A 113 7.74 -14.08 5.30
C ASN A 113 7.55 -14.44 3.82
N MET A 114 8.47 -13.97 2.98
CA MET A 114 8.53 -14.20 1.51
C MET A 114 9.98 -14.19 1.06
#